data_AF-A0A554LPV2-F1
#
_entry.id   AF-A0A554LPV2-F1
#
_cell.length_a   1.000
_cell.length_b   1.000
_cell.length_c   1.000
_cell.angle_alpha   90.00
_cell.angle_beta   90.00
_cell.angle_gamma   90.00
#
_symmetry.space_group_name_H-M   'P 1'
#
loop_
_entity.id
_entity.type
_entity.pdbx_description
1 polymer ?
#
loop_
_entity_poly.entity_id
_entity_poly.type
_entity_poly.pdbx_seq_one_letter_code
_entity_poly.pdbx_strand_id
1 'polypeptide(L)'
;MDFVPWGYRNEFLYLLPNGQWLDIGTIERLNMIPIITIQNKESYVVNLREWDRSLFISVVGLERLIAAIEEADDILYISLLKLLKRVGTMSNRKSEALRILHRVFTDVEWKDLSKSKRGLANFLFRSLENLPLPVISDFLQLHAGQYEFLFPELFGGIERTLAEIEAYRKRAGLW
;
A
#
# COMPACT_ATOMS: atom_id res chain seq x y z
N MET A 1 -0.63 28.41 1.94
CA MET A 1 -1.93 27.86 2.35
C MET A 1 -2.20 26.75 1.37
N ASP A 2 -1.96 25.52 1.81
CA ASP A 2 -1.99 24.36 0.92
C ASP A 2 -3.44 23.94 0.80
N PHE A 3 -4.12 24.38 -0.26
CA PHE A 3 -5.44 23.87 -0.60
C PHE A 3 -5.25 22.57 -1.39
N VAL A 4 -6.15 21.62 -1.19
CA VAL A 4 -6.23 20.42 -2.02
C VAL A 4 -7.25 20.71 -3.12
N PRO A 5 -6.85 20.75 -4.41
CA PRO A 5 -7.79 20.98 -5.49
C PRO A 5 -8.75 19.80 -5.63
N TRP A 6 -9.99 20.09 -5.96
CA TRP A 6 -11.09 19.14 -6.13
C TRP A 6 -11.53 19.12 -7.59
N GLY A 7 -12.28 18.09 -7.98
CA GLY A 7 -12.85 18.05 -9.32
C GLY A 7 -13.56 16.74 -9.62
N TYR A 8 -13.58 16.40 -10.89
CA TYR A 8 -14.33 15.26 -11.40
C TYR A 8 -13.44 14.04 -11.54
N ARG A 9 -14.01 12.87 -11.26
CA ARG A 9 -13.35 11.56 -11.35
C ARG A 9 -14.15 10.67 -12.30
N ASN A 10 -13.45 10.04 -13.24
CA ASN A 10 -13.99 8.95 -14.05
C ASN A 10 -13.22 7.68 -13.70
N GLU A 11 -13.94 6.61 -13.38
CA GLU A 11 -13.37 5.31 -13.03
C GLU A 11 -13.46 4.36 -14.23
N PHE A 12 -12.46 3.48 -14.36
CA PHE A 12 -12.46 2.38 -15.31
C PHE A 12 -12.84 1.11 -14.57
N LEU A 13 -13.99 0.55 -14.92
CA LEU A 13 -14.52 -0.66 -14.31
C LEU A 13 -14.33 -1.85 -15.25
N TYR A 14 -13.95 -3.00 -14.68
CA TYR A 14 -13.84 -4.28 -15.38
C TYR A 14 -14.76 -5.30 -14.71
N LEU A 15 -15.52 -6.06 -15.50
CA LEU A 15 -16.37 -7.14 -14.99
C LEU A 15 -15.56 -8.44 -14.91
N LEU A 16 -15.28 -8.89 -13.69
CA LEU A 16 -14.58 -10.16 -13.46
C LEU A 16 -15.47 -11.36 -13.85
N PRO A 17 -14.89 -12.54 -14.12
CA PRO A 17 -15.67 -13.74 -14.48
C PRO A 17 -16.68 -14.16 -13.41
N ASN A 18 -16.40 -13.86 -12.14
CA ASN A 18 -17.31 -14.09 -11.01
C ASN A 18 -18.52 -13.13 -10.96
N GLY A 19 -18.63 -12.19 -11.91
CA GLY A 19 -19.71 -11.21 -12.01
C GLY A 19 -19.51 -9.94 -11.17
N GLN A 20 -18.37 -9.76 -10.52
CA GLN A 20 -18.06 -8.56 -9.72
C GLN A 20 -17.38 -7.48 -10.56
N TRP A 21 -17.75 -6.22 -10.32
CA TRP A 21 -17.08 -5.06 -10.92
C TRP A 21 -15.83 -4.69 -10.12
N LEU A 22 -14.70 -4.57 -10.83
CA LEU A 22 -13.41 -4.17 -10.30
C LEU A 22 -13.00 -2.82 -10.87
N ASP A 23 -12.80 -1.82 -10.01
CA ASP A 23 -12.20 -0.54 -10.39
C ASP A 23 -10.70 -0.73 -10.66
N ILE A 24 -10.29 -0.72 -11.93
CA ILE A 24 -8.91 -0.94 -12.35
C ILE A 24 -8.11 0.38 -12.44
N GLY A 25 -8.76 1.53 -12.46
CA GLY A 25 -8.08 2.80 -12.60
C GLY A 25 -9.02 4.00 -12.70
N THR A 26 -8.43 5.19 -12.71
CA THR A 26 -9.16 6.45 -12.67
C THR A 26 -8.45 7.54 -13.46
N ILE A 27 -9.23 8.44 -14.06
CA ILE A 27 -8.76 9.75 -14.52
C ILE A 27 -9.54 10.83 -13.78
N GLU A 28 -8.80 11.73 -13.16
CA GLU A 28 -9.32 12.86 -12.41
C GLU A 28 -8.91 14.17 -13.08
N ARG A 29 -9.84 15.11 -13.10
CA ARG A 29 -9.61 16.51 -13.48
C ARG A 29 -9.94 17.39 -12.29
N LEU A 30 -8.91 17.89 -11.61
CA LEU A 30 -9.03 18.77 -10.46
C LEU A 30 -8.94 20.23 -10.91
N ASN A 31 -10.09 20.89 -11.01
CA ASN A 31 -10.25 22.25 -11.53
C ASN A 31 -11.03 23.17 -10.57
N MET A 32 -11.27 22.73 -9.34
CA MET A 32 -11.95 23.51 -8.32
C MET A 32 -11.09 23.63 -7.07
N ILE A 33 -11.25 24.71 -6.32
CA ILE A 33 -10.61 24.90 -5.02
C ILE A 33 -11.65 25.25 -3.96
N PRO A 34 -11.50 24.73 -2.73
CA PRO A 34 -12.45 25.00 -1.66
C PRO A 34 -12.34 26.46 -1.17
N ILE A 35 -13.48 27.07 -0.91
CA ILE A 35 -13.59 28.31 -0.14
C ILE A 35 -13.73 27.90 1.33
N ILE A 36 -12.72 28.22 2.13
CA ILE A 36 -12.64 27.82 3.53
C ILE A 36 -12.98 29.01 4.43
N THR A 37 -13.87 28.79 5.40
CA THR A 37 -14.14 29.72 6.49
C THR A 37 -13.68 29.12 7.80
N ILE A 38 -13.12 29.94 8.70
CA ILE A 38 -12.70 29.50 10.04
C ILE A 38 -13.73 29.95 11.06
N GLN A 39 -14.31 29.01 11.80
CA GLN A 39 -15.23 29.28 12.92
C GLN A 39 -14.75 28.48 14.13
N ASN A 40 -14.67 29.10 15.31
CA ASN A 40 -14.23 28.44 16.55
C ASN A 40 -12.89 27.68 16.43
N LYS A 41 -11.94 28.19 15.64
CA LYS A 41 -10.63 27.56 15.32
C LYS A 41 -10.71 26.29 14.46
N GLU A 42 -11.87 25.98 13.89
CA GLU A 42 -12.07 24.87 12.95
C GLU A 42 -12.25 25.40 11.52
N SER A 43 -11.79 24.64 10.53
CA SER A 43 -11.86 25.00 9.12
C SER A 43 -13.04 24.30 8.44
N TYR A 44 -13.91 25.08 7.80
CA TYR A 44 -15.10 24.59 7.12
C TYR A 44 -15.06 24.95 5.64
N VAL A 45 -15.31 23.97 4.76
CA VAL A 45 -15.52 24.24 3.33
C VAL A 45 -16.95 24.76 3.17
N VAL A 46 -17.10 26.02 2.80
CA VAL A 46 -18.42 26.67 2.66
C VAL A 46 -18.89 26.74 1.21
N ASN A 47 -17.96 26.67 0.25
CA ASN A 47 -18.27 26.65 -1.17
C ASN A 47 -17.06 26.14 -1.96
N LEU A 48 -17.21 25.99 -3.27
CA LEU A 48 -16.14 25.74 -4.23
C LEU A 48 -16.08 26.90 -5.23
N ARG A 49 -14.89 27.17 -5.76
CA ARG A 49 -14.72 28.05 -6.93
C ARG A 49 -13.84 27.39 -7.96
N GLU A 50 -14.01 27.79 -9.22
CA GLU A 50 -13.14 27.34 -10.30
C GLU A 50 -11.70 27.83 -10.04
N TRP A 51 -10.76 26.94 -10.32
CA TRP A 51 -9.34 27.23 -10.28
C TRP A 51 -8.90 27.70 -11.66
N ASP A 52 -8.06 28.73 -11.72
CA ASP A 52 -7.44 29.23 -12.95
C ASP A 52 -6.46 28.22 -13.59
N ARG A 53 -6.27 27.06 -12.94
CA ARG A 53 -5.44 25.95 -13.37
C ARG A 53 -6.23 24.64 -13.29
N SER A 54 -5.70 23.60 -13.91
CA SER A 54 -6.24 22.25 -13.80
C SER A 54 -5.10 21.28 -13.54
N LEU A 55 -5.29 20.36 -12.59
CA LEU A 55 -4.42 19.21 -12.39
C LEU A 55 -5.15 17.97 -12.92
N PHE A 56 -4.48 17.20 -13.78
CA PHE A 56 -4.98 15.93 -14.27
C PHE A 56 -4.20 14.80 -13.61
N ILE A 57 -4.92 13.85 -13.02
CA ILE A 57 -4.32 12.68 -12.37
C ILE A 57 -4.86 11.44 -13.07
N SER A 58 -3.98 10.53 -13.46
CA SER A 58 -4.35 9.21 -13.95
C SER A 58 -3.67 8.15 -13.09
N VAL A 59 -4.46 7.24 -12.51
CA VAL A 59 -3.95 6.17 -11.64
C VAL A 59 -4.51 4.85 -12.11
N VAL A 60 -3.67 3.82 -12.13
CA VAL A 60 -4.07 2.44 -12.41
C VAL A 60 -3.60 1.58 -11.25
N GLY A 61 -4.50 0.73 -10.74
CA GLY A 61 -4.16 -0.25 -9.72
C GLY A 61 -3.50 -1.45 -10.37
N LEU A 62 -2.17 -1.57 -10.30
CA LEU A 62 -1.40 -2.61 -11.00
C LEU A 62 -1.96 -4.02 -10.79
N GLU A 63 -2.19 -4.44 -9.54
CA GLU A 63 -2.71 -5.78 -9.23
C GLU A 63 -4.13 -5.99 -9.75
N ARG A 64 -4.95 -4.94 -9.76
CA ARG A 64 -6.32 -4.98 -10.30
C ARG A 64 -6.32 -5.08 -11.82
N LEU A 65 -5.40 -4.36 -12.48
CA LEU A 65 -5.19 -4.47 -13.91
C LEU A 65 -4.70 -5.88 -14.28
N ILE A 66 -3.75 -6.45 -13.52
CA ILE A 66 -3.29 -7.83 -13.74
C ILE A 66 -4.45 -8.81 -13.55
N ALA A 67 -5.30 -8.63 -12.54
CA ALA A 67 -6.48 -9.47 -12.34
C ALA A 67 -7.43 -9.43 -13.55
N ALA A 68 -7.61 -8.25 -14.16
CA ALA A 68 -8.38 -8.11 -15.38
C ALA A 68 -7.72 -8.82 -16.58
N ILE A 69 -6.40 -8.63 -16.77
CA ILE A 69 -5.64 -9.24 -17.87
C ILE A 69 -5.61 -10.77 -17.76
N GLU A 70 -5.48 -11.30 -16.55
CA GLU A 70 -5.43 -12.74 -16.28
C GLU A 70 -6.82 -13.37 -16.15
N GLU A 71 -7.90 -12.59 -16.26
CA GLU A 71 -9.27 -13.02 -16.01
C GLU A 71 -9.40 -13.77 -14.66
N ALA A 72 -8.74 -13.26 -13.62
CA ALA A 72 -8.76 -13.86 -12.30
C ALA A 72 -10.09 -13.55 -11.58
N ASP A 73 -10.67 -14.54 -10.90
CA ASP A 73 -11.89 -14.33 -10.09
C ASP A 73 -11.67 -13.40 -8.88
N ASP A 74 -10.43 -13.24 -8.42
CA ASP A 74 -10.05 -12.36 -7.31
C ASP A 74 -8.61 -11.89 -7.51
N ILE A 75 -8.32 -10.65 -7.12
CA ILE A 75 -6.97 -10.06 -7.12
C ILE A 75 -5.98 -10.96 -6.37
N LEU A 76 -6.42 -11.63 -5.29
CA LEU A 76 -5.61 -12.54 -4.49
C LEU A 76 -5.13 -13.78 -5.25
N TYR A 77 -5.69 -14.05 -6.43
CA TYR A 77 -5.33 -15.19 -7.29
C TYR A 77 -4.55 -14.79 -8.54
N ILE A 78 -4.07 -13.55 -8.65
CA ILE A 78 -3.17 -13.20 -9.75
C ILE A 78 -1.83 -13.94 -9.64
N SER A 79 -1.17 -14.18 -10.77
CA SER A 79 0.12 -14.89 -10.85
C SER A 79 1.17 -14.28 -9.92
N LEU A 80 1.21 -12.95 -9.87
CA LEU A 80 2.09 -12.15 -9.02
C LEU A 80 1.91 -12.52 -7.53
N LEU A 81 0.68 -12.59 -7.02
CA LEU A 81 0.45 -12.91 -5.60
C LEU A 81 0.46 -14.41 -5.30
N LYS A 82 0.16 -15.26 -6.29
CA LYS A 82 0.20 -16.72 -6.15
C LYS A 82 1.60 -17.24 -5.80
N LEU A 83 2.64 -16.66 -6.37
CA LEU A 83 4.02 -17.07 -6.07
C LEU A 83 4.40 -16.75 -4.61
N LEU A 84 3.99 -15.60 -4.08
CA LEU A 84 4.22 -15.22 -2.69
C LEU A 84 3.59 -16.21 -1.69
N LYS A 85 2.45 -16.81 -2.05
CA LYS A 85 1.78 -17.85 -1.25
C LYS A 85 2.53 -19.18 -1.18
N ARG A 86 3.53 -19.41 -2.04
CA ARG A 86 4.35 -20.64 -2.00
C ARG A 86 5.37 -20.61 -0.85
N VAL A 87 5.66 -19.43 -0.31
CA VAL A 87 6.63 -19.26 0.78
C VAL A 87 5.96 -19.46 2.14
N GLY A 88 5.94 -20.72 2.57
CA GLY A 88 5.24 -21.14 3.79
C GLY A 88 3.72 -21.06 3.66
N THR A 89 2.98 -21.77 4.51
CA THR A 89 1.51 -21.66 4.57
C THR A 89 1.11 -20.33 5.22
N MET A 90 1.30 -19.23 4.49
CA MET A 90 1.10 -17.87 4.95
C MET A 90 -0.29 -17.36 4.56
N SER A 91 -1.02 -16.76 5.50
CA SER A 91 -2.30 -16.11 5.19
C SER A 91 -2.09 -14.81 4.41
N ASN A 92 -3.08 -14.40 3.62
CA ASN A 92 -3.04 -13.15 2.85
C ASN A 92 -2.71 -11.94 3.73
N ARG A 93 -3.24 -11.91 4.96
CA ARG A 93 -2.96 -10.84 5.93
C ARG A 93 -1.48 -10.75 6.31
N LYS A 94 -0.81 -11.89 6.50
CA LYS A 94 0.63 -11.93 6.84
C LYS A 94 1.48 -11.52 5.63
N SER A 95 1.13 -12.01 4.45
CA SER A 95 1.78 -11.62 3.20
C SER A 95 1.70 -10.11 3.00
N GLU A 96 0.51 -9.53 3.14
CA GLU A 96 0.32 -8.09 2.96
C GLU A 96 1.03 -7.26 4.04
N ALA A 97 1.00 -7.72 5.30
CA ALA A 97 1.77 -7.08 6.37
C ALA A 97 3.28 -7.05 6.05
N LEU A 98 3.84 -8.14 5.52
CA LEU A 98 5.24 -8.19 5.11
C LEU A 98 5.53 -7.25 3.95
N ARG A 99 4.66 -7.19 2.93
CA ARG A 99 4.84 -6.28 1.78
C ARG A 99 4.88 -4.82 2.22
N ILE A 100 3.95 -4.43 3.08
CA ILE A 100 3.87 -3.07 3.62
C ILE A 100 5.11 -2.75 4.46
N LEU A 101 5.48 -3.63 5.40
CA LEU A 101 6.65 -3.41 6.25
C LEU A 101 7.93 -3.36 5.42
N HIS A 102 8.07 -4.24 4.43
CA HIS A 102 9.21 -4.25 3.53
C HIS A 102 9.34 -2.90 2.83
N ARG A 103 8.26 -2.40 2.21
CA ARG A 103 8.29 -1.09 1.55
C ARG A 103 8.63 0.05 2.51
N VAL A 104 8.00 0.06 3.70
CA VAL A 104 8.26 1.10 4.72
C VAL A 104 9.73 1.11 5.13
N PHE A 105 10.32 -0.05 5.40
CA PHE A 105 11.71 -0.14 5.86
C PHE A 105 12.74 -0.14 4.73
N THR A 106 12.34 -0.29 3.48
CA THR A 106 13.17 0.10 2.34
C THR A 106 13.41 1.62 2.37
N ASP A 107 12.34 2.40 2.57
CA ASP A 107 12.38 3.85 2.41
C ASP A 107 12.79 4.60 3.70
N VAL A 108 12.47 4.07 4.89
CA VAL A 108 12.54 4.82 6.16
C VAL A 108 13.08 3.96 7.30
N GLU A 109 13.89 4.55 8.19
CA GLU A 109 14.32 3.90 9.43
C GLU A 109 13.27 4.01 10.54
N TRP A 110 13.23 3.05 11.48
CA TRP A 110 12.27 3.06 12.60
C TRP A 110 12.26 4.36 13.41
N LYS A 111 13.45 4.94 13.62
CA LYS A 111 13.64 6.19 14.37
C LYS A 111 12.95 7.38 13.71
N ASP A 112 12.79 7.36 12.39
CA ASP A 112 12.23 8.46 11.60
C ASP A 112 10.71 8.31 11.38
N LEU A 113 10.13 7.17 11.77
CA LEU A 113 8.68 6.99 11.76
C LEU A 113 7.99 7.86 12.81
N SER A 114 6.91 8.54 12.40
CA SER A 114 6.02 9.25 13.31
C SER A 114 5.29 8.30 14.27
N LYS A 115 4.78 8.82 15.39
CA LYS A 115 4.07 8.02 16.41
C LYS A 115 2.93 7.19 15.82
N SER A 116 2.12 7.77 14.93
CA SER A 116 1.01 7.07 14.28
C SER A 116 1.50 5.94 13.37
N LYS A 117 2.56 6.19 12.57
CA LYS A 117 3.16 5.18 11.69
C LYS A 117 3.82 4.04 12.45
N ARG A 118 4.47 4.31 13.59
CA ARG A 118 4.95 3.26 14.51
C ARG A 118 3.83 2.41 15.08
N GLY A 119 2.68 3.01 15.40
CA GLY A 119 1.48 2.29 15.82
C GLY A 119 1.00 1.29 14.76
N LEU A 120 0.92 1.72 13.50
CA LEU A 120 0.60 0.86 12.37
C LEU A 120 1.64 -0.25 12.20
N ALA A 121 2.94 0.08 12.19
CA ALA A 121 4.00 -0.90 12.04
C ALA A 121 3.96 -1.98 13.13
N ASN A 122 3.75 -1.59 14.41
CA ASN A 122 3.57 -2.54 15.51
C ASN A 122 2.36 -3.46 15.31
N PHE A 123 1.23 -2.92 14.81
CA PHE A 123 0.07 -3.75 14.49
C PHE A 123 0.37 -4.79 13.39
N LEU A 124 1.15 -4.40 12.38
CA LEU A 124 1.59 -5.32 11.33
C LEU A 124 2.57 -6.36 11.88
N PHE A 125 3.55 -5.97 12.70
CA PHE A 125 4.49 -6.89 13.35
C PHE A 125 3.79 -7.96 14.20
N ARG A 126 2.75 -7.59 14.95
CA ARG A 126 1.93 -8.55 15.72
C ARG A 126 1.38 -9.68 14.85
N SER A 127 1.03 -9.37 13.61
CA SER A 127 0.51 -10.38 12.67
C SER A 127 1.58 -11.41 12.27
N LEU A 128 2.87 -11.12 12.51
CA LEU A 128 4.03 -11.88 12.06
C LEU A 128 4.77 -12.61 13.20
N GLU A 129 4.31 -12.51 14.44
CA GLU A 129 5.02 -13.00 15.64
C GLU A 129 5.42 -14.48 15.54
N ASN A 130 4.51 -15.31 15.05
CA ASN A 130 4.71 -16.76 14.95
C ASN A 130 5.37 -17.22 13.63
N LEU A 131 5.84 -16.30 12.77
CA LEU A 131 6.41 -16.65 11.47
C LEU A 131 7.94 -16.81 11.59
N PRO A 132 8.56 -17.95 11.22
CA PRO A 132 10.01 -18.10 11.33
C PRO A 132 10.76 -17.03 10.50
N LEU A 133 11.87 -16.49 11.03
CA LEU A 133 12.70 -15.51 10.31
C LEU A 133 13.18 -16.03 8.94
N PRO A 134 13.55 -17.31 8.76
CA PRO A 134 13.88 -17.84 7.43
C PRO A 134 12.72 -17.72 6.42
N VAL A 135 11.49 -18.03 6.85
CA VAL A 135 10.29 -17.89 6.00
C VAL A 135 10.02 -16.44 5.63
N ILE A 136 10.26 -15.51 6.57
CA ILE A 136 10.18 -14.07 6.29
C ILE A 136 11.24 -13.66 5.27
N SER A 137 12.49 -14.09 5.45
CA SER A 137 13.59 -13.79 4.53
C SER A 137 13.28 -14.27 3.11
N ASP A 138 12.87 -15.53 2.95
CA ASP A 138 12.49 -16.11 1.66
C ASP A 138 11.34 -15.32 1.00
N PHE A 139 10.37 -14.87 1.80
CA PHE A 139 9.26 -14.07 1.31
C PHE A 139 9.73 -12.71 0.80
N LEU A 140 10.60 -12.04 1.56
CA LEU A 140 11.11 -10.71 1.21
C LEU A 140 11.97 -10.77 -0.06
N GLN A 141 12.78 -11.82 -0.23
CA GLN A 141 13.55 -12.08 -1.45
C GLN A 141 12.63 -12.26 -2.67
N LEU A 142 11.61 -13.11 -2.53
CA LEU A 142 10.65 -13.32 -3.61
C LEU A 142 9.88 -12.04 -3.95
N HIS A 143 9.44 -11.30 -2.93
CA HIS A 143 8.76 -10.01 -3.12
C HIS A 143 9.65 -9.00 -3.85
N ALA A 144 10.92 -8.86 -3.45
CA ALA A 144 11.85 -7.96 -4.12
C ALA A 144 12.06 -8.35 -5.59
N GLY A 145 12.27 -9.64 -5.89
CA GLY A 145 12.46 -10.11 -7.27
C GLY A 145 11.23 -9.91 -8.16
N GLN A 146 10.02 -10.07 -7.62
CA GLN A 146 8.79 -9.84 -8.38
C GLN A 146 8.56 -8.40 -8.78
N TYR A 147 8.99 -7.47 -7.93
CA TYR A 147 8.78 -6.05 -8.11
C TYR A 147 10.05 -5.31 -8.52
N GLU A 148 11.14 -6.01 -8.82
CA GLU A 148 12.45 -5.42 -9.17
C GLU A 148 12.35 -4.39 -10.30
N PHE A 149 11.53 -4.68 -11.31
CA PHE A 149 11.33 -3.79 -12.45
C PHE A 149 10.65 -2.45 -12.11
N LEU A 150 9.95 -2.38 -10.98
CA LEU A 150 9.29 -1.15 -10.49
C LEU A 150 10.03 -0.53 -9.31
N PHE A 151 10.58 -1.36 -8.44
CA PHE A 151 11.14 -0.99 -7.15
C PHE A 151 12.45 -1.76 -6.90
N PRO A 152 13.51 -1.48 -7.67
CA PRO A 152 14.80 -2.18 -7.53
C PRO A 152 15.42 -2.01 -6.13
N GLU A 153 15.09 -0.93 -5.43
CA GLU A 153 15.53 -0.65 -4.07
C GLU A 153 15.02 -1.64 -3.01
N LEU A 154 13.98 -2.43 -3.31
CA LEU A 154 13.42 -3.39 -2.36
C LEU A 154 14.46 -4.38 -1.85
N PHE A 155 15.38 -4.85 -2.70
CA PHE A 155 16.45 -5.75 -2.26
C PHE A 155 17.30 -5.15 -1.13
N GLY A 156 17.59 -3.85 -1.18
CA GLY A 156 18.34 -3.15 -0.13
C GLY A 156 17.57 -3.02 1.20
N GLY A 157 16.25 -3.17 1.17
CA GLY A 157 15.39 -3.09 2.36
C GLY A 157 15.23 -4.39 3.13
N ILE A 158 15.68 -5.53 2.59
CA ILE A 158 15.46 -6.86 3.16
C ILE A 158 16.10 -6.99 4.55
N GLU A 159 17.40 -6.71 4.66
CA GLU A 159 18.14 -6.84 5.92
C GLU A 159 17.57 -5.94 7.01
N ARG A 160 17.23 -4.69 6.64
CA ARG A 160 16.61 -3.74 7.58
C ARG A 160 15.26 -4.23 8.07
N THR A 161 14.41 -4.72 7.16
CA THR A 161 13.10 -5.26 7.50
C THR A 161 13.21 -6.43 8.47
N LEU A 162 14.15 -7.36 8.22
CA LEU A 162 14.42 -8.49 9.10
C LEU A 162 14.89 -8.03 10.49
N ALA A 163 15.83 -7.09 10.54
CA ALA A 163 16.36 -6.55 11.79
C ALA A 163 15.26 -5.88 12.63
N GLU A 164 14.35 -5.13 12.01
CA GLU A 164 13.25 -4.48 12.73
C GLU A 164 12.21 -5.48 13.26
N ILE A 165 11.93 -6.55 12.51
CA ILE A 165 11.06 -7.65 12.98
C ILE A 165 11.71 -8.36 14.17
N GLU A 166 13.01 -8.66 14.09
CA GLU A 166 13.75 -9.29 15.18
C GLU A 166 13.79 -8.38 16.42
N ALA A 167 14.09 -7.09 16.24
CA ALA A 167 14.11 -6.11 17.31
C ALA A 167 12.72 -5.96 17.97
N TYR A 168 11.64 -6.01 17.18
CA TYR A 168 10.28 -6.05 17.71
C TYR A 168 10.04 -7.27 18.61
N ARG A 169 10.43 -8.47 18.15
CA ARG A 169 10.25 -9.71 18.93
C ARG A 169 10.98 -9.67 20.27
N LYS A 170 12.21 -9.16 20.28
CA LYS A 170 13.00 -8.94 21.51
C LYS A 170 12.28 -7.98 22.46
N ARG A 171 11.76 -6.85 21.96
CA ARG A 171 10.98 -5.88 22.76
C ARG A 171 9.67 -6.47 23.31
N ALA A 172 9.06 -7.40 22.58
CA ALA A 172 7.80 -8.05 22.96
C ALA A 172 7.98 -9.26 23.89
N GLY A 173 9.22 -9.69 24.18
CA GLY A 173 9.50 -10.87 25.00
C GLY A 173 9.11 -12.19 24.33
N LEU A 174 9.10 -12.22 22.99
CA LEU A 174 8.78 -13.41 22.21
C LEU A 174 10.02 -14.29 21.95
N TRP A 175 11.20 -13.76 22.26
CA TRP A 175 12.54 -14.33 22.11
C TRP A 175 13.43 -13.83 23.24
#